data_AF-A0A944ZXK1-F1
#
_entry.id   AF-A0A944ZXK1-F1
#
_cell.length_a   1.000
_cell.length_b   1.000
_cell.length_c   1.000
_cell.angle_alpha   90.00
_cell.angle_beta   90.00
_cell.angle_gamma   90.00
#
_symmetry.space_group_name_H-M   'P 1'
#
loop_
_entity.id
_entity.type
_entity.pdbx_description
1 polymer ?
#
loop_
_entity_poly.entity_id
_entity_poly.type
_entity_poly.pdbx_seq_one_letter_code
_entity_poly.pdbx_strand_id
1 'polypeptide(L)' 'MNETLTQTKELSPEDRSNWKADIAEGIDLLSEQERLVMALHYHEELTTKEISMVLEITERKVKKIRDRTLQKLLNR' A
#
# COMPACT_ATOMS: atom_id res chain seq x y z
N MET A 1 2.95 -14.18 32.06
CA MET A 1 2.99 -12.88 31.36
C MET A 1 3.66 -13.16 30.04
N ASN A 2 2.89 -13.23 28.96
CA ASN A 2 3.43 -13.66 27.67
C ASN A 2 4.11 -12.45 27.04
N GLU A 3 5.43 -12.41 27.15
CA GLU A 3 6.29 -11.56 26.36
C GLU A 3 6.16 -12.01 24.91
N THR A 4 5.17 -11.47 24.19
CA THR A 4 5.19 -11.50 22.74
C THR A 4 6.33 -10.59 22.32
N LEU A 5 7.53 -11.18 22.22
CA LEU A 5 8.69 -10.62 21.55
C LEU A 5 8.24 -10.29 20.13
N THR A 6 7.86 -9.03 19.88
CA THR A 6 7.91 -8.45 18.54
C THR A 6 9.37 -8.41 18.16
N GLN A 7 9.87 -9.54 17.65
CA GLN A 7 11.15 -9.63 16.99
C GLN A 7 11.04 -8.76 15.75
N THR A 8 11.36 -7.47 15.87
CA THR A 8 11.64 -6.63 14.71
C THR A 8 12.89 -7.21 14.08
N LYS A 9 12.70 -8.13 13.14
CA LYS A 9 13.76 -8.58 12.24
C LYS A 9 14.27 -7.32 11.55
N GLU A 10 15.34 -6.74 12.08
CA GLU A 10 15.98 -5.59 11.47
C GLU A 10 16.47 -6.07 10.10
N LEU A 11 15.77 -5.64 9.04
CA LEU A 11 16.23 -5.92 7.69
C LEU A 11 17.61 -5.28 7.53
N SER A 12 18.55 -6.08 7.01
CA SER A 12 19.87 -5.57 6.65
C SER A 12 19.73 -4.44 5.61
N PRO A 13 20.72 -3.54 5.48
CA PRO A 13 20.66 -2.49 4.46
C PRO A 13 20.43 -3.03 3.05
N GLU A 14 20.98 -4.20 2.75
CA GLU A 14 20.81 -4.90 1.47
C GLU A 14 19.37 -5.42 1.30
N ASP A 15 18.83 -6.12 2.31
CA ASP A 15 17.44 -6.60 2.27
C ASP A 15 16.43 -5.44 2.15
N ARG A 16 16.71 -4.30 2.78
CA ARG A 16 15.89 -3.09 2.63
C ARG A 16 15.95 -2.52 1.22
N SER A 17 17.13 -2.55 0.59
CA SER A 17 17.30 -2.09 -0.79
C SER A 17 16.54 -2.99 -1.75
N ASN A 18 16.67 -4.31 -1.59
CA ASN A 18 15.96 -5.30 -2.40
C ASN A 18 14.44 -5.16 -2.24
N TRP A 19 13.96 -5.07 -1.00
CA TRP A 19 12.53 -4.88 -0.74
C TRP A 19 11.97 -3.58 -1.35
N LYS A 20 12.75 -2.48 -1.32
CA LYS A 20 12.37 -1.24 -2.01
C LYS A 20 12.31 -1.41 -3.52
N ALA A 21 13.26 -2.13 -4.11
CA ALA A 21 13.27 -2.43 -5.54
C ALA A 21 12.04 -3.27 -5.93
N ASP A 22 11.72 -4.32 -5.17
CA ASP A 22 10.56 -5.18 -5.41
C ASP A 22 9.24 -4.38 -5.36
N ILE A 23 9.10 -3.47 -4.39
CA ILE A 23 7.95 -2.57 -4.30
C ILE A 23 7.91 -1.62 -5.49
N ALA A 24 9.05 -1.04 -5.90
CA ALA A 24 9.12 -0.13 -7.04
C ALA A 24 8.65 -0.82 -8.33
N GLU A 25 9.14 -2.03 -8.59
CA GLU A 25 8.68 -2.85 -9.71
C GLU A 25 7.18 -3.20 -9.59
N GLY A 26 6.70 -3.44 -8.37
CA GLY A 26 5.28 -3.66 -8.09
C GLY A 26 4.41 -2.44 -8.43
N ILE A 27 4.90 -1.21 -8.19
CA ILE A 27 4.20 0.05 -8.48
C ILE A 27 4.01 0.24 -9.99
N ASP A 28 5.00 -0.15 -10.81
CA ASP A 28 4.92 -0.04 -12.27
C ASP A 28 3.78 -0.92 -12.84
N LEU A 29 3.50 -2.05 -12.19
CA LEU A 29 2.45 -3.01 -12.59
C LEU A 29 1.05 -2.65 -12.10
N LEU A 30 0.91 -1.58 -11.33
CA LEU A 30 -0.41 -1.11 -10.88
C LEU A 30 -1.23 -0.59 -12.05
N SER A 31 -2.54 -0.74 -11.96
CA SER A 31 -3.45 0.00 -12.83
C SER A 31 -3.46 1.49 -12.47
N GLU A 32 -3.90 2.33 -13.40
CA GLU A 32 -4.08 3.76 -13.15
C GLU A 32 -4.97 4.03 -11.93
N GLN A 33 -6.07 3.27 -11.80
CA GLN A 33 -6.98 3.40 -10.67
C GLN A 33 -6.31 3.01 -9.33
N GLU A 34 -5.45 1.99 -9.31
CA GLU A 34 -4.69 1.61 -8.11
C GLU A 34 -3.68 2.71 -7.73
N ARG A 35 -2.90 3.21 -8.71
CA ARG A 35 -1.96 4.32 -8.48
C ARG A 35 -2.66 5.57 -7.95
N LEU A 36 -3.80 5.92 -8.53
CA LEU A 36 -4.56 7.10 -8.12
C LEU A 36 -5.08 6.98 -6.69
N VAL A 37 -5.60 5.82 -6.30
CA VAL A 37 -6.02 5.57 -4.90
C VAL A 37 -4.82 5.64 -3.94
N MET A 38 -3.64 5.14 -4.33
CA MET A 38 -2.43 5.25 -3.51
C MET A 38 -1.93 6.69 -3.39
N ALA A 39 -1.90 7.44 -4.49
CA ALA A 39 -1.49 8.84 -4.49
C ALA A 39 -2.41 9.69 -3.60
N LEU A 40 -3.73 9.58 -3.78
CA LEU A 40 -4.67 10.32 -2.96
C LEU A 40 -4.57 9.95 -1.47
N HIS A 41 -4.22 8.70 -1.14
CA HIS A 41 -4.14 8.28 0.25
C HIS A 41 -2.80 8.64 0.94
N TYR A 42 -1.68 8.42 0.26
CA TYR A 42 -0.35 8.55 0.86
C TYR A 42 0.39 9.84 0.50
N HIS A 43 0.04 10.50 -0.60
CA HIS A 43 0.62 11.78 -1.00
C HIS A 43 -0.28 12.94 -0.59
N GLU A 44 -1.59 12.84 -0.84
CA GLU A 44 -2.57 13.89 -0.51
C GLU A 44 -3.22 13.71 0.87
N GLU A 45 -2.85 12.65 1.61
CA GLU A 45 -3.37 12.32 2.95
C GLU A 45 -4.91 12.21 3.05
N LEU A 46 -5.60 11.95 1.93
CA LEU A 46 -7.05 11.85 1.93
C LEU A 46 -7.55 10.57 2.62
N THR A 47 -8.66 10.73 3.34
CA THR A 47 -9.41 9.63 3.92
C THR A 47 -10.15 8.82 2.85
N THR A 48 -10.52 7.57 3.16
CA THR A 48 -11.32 6.73 2.24
C THR A 48 -12.61 7.43 1.80
N LYS A 49 -13.24 8.19 2.69
CA LYS A 49 -14.45 8.96 2.39
C LYS A 49 -14.16 10.06 1.38
N GLU A 50 -13.11 10.85 1.56
CA GLU A 50 -12.71 11.90 0.61
C GLU A 50 -12.35 11.32 -0.76
N ILE A 51 -11.57 10.24 -0.79
CA ILE A 51 -11.23 9.53 -2.04
C ILE A 51 -12.50 9.03 -2.75
N SER A 52 -13.48 8.52 -2.00
CA SER A 52 -14.75 8.04 -2.56
C SER A 52 -15.53 9.16 -3.26
N MET A 53 -15.47 10.38 -2.71
CA MET A 53 -16.10 11.57 -3.30
C MET A 53 -15.31 12.07 -4.51
N VAL A 54 -13.97 12.13 -4.41
CA VAL A 54 -13.09 12.60 -5.50
C VAL A 54 -13.15 11.69 -6.73
N LEU A 55 -13.21 10.37 -6.52
CA LEU A 55 -13.22 9.38 -7.60
C LEU A 55 -14.63 8.93 -8.01
N GLU A 56 -15.67 9.51 -7.41
CA GLU A 56 -17.08 9.16 -7.65
C GLU A 56 -17.38 7.65 -7.56
N ILE A 57 -16.78 6.98 -6.57
CA ILE A 57 -16.96 5.54 -6.30
C ILE A 57 -17.29 5.29 -4.84
N THR A 58 -17.82 4.11 -4.51
CA THR A 58 -18.15 3.78 -3.11
C THR A 58 -16.90 3.60 -2.25
N GLU A 59 -16.98 3.94 -0.96
CA GLU A 59 -15.90 3.67 0.01
C GLU A 59 -15.48 2.20 0.03
N ARG A 60 -16.43 1.27 -0.15
CA ARG A 60 -16.14 -0.17 -0.27
C ARG A 60 -15.23 -0.47 -1.46
N LYS A 61 -15.45 0.19 -2.61
CA LYS A 61 -14.61 0.03 -3.80
C LYS A 61 -13.20 0.59 -3.55
N VAL A 62 -13.09 1.76 -2.91
CA VAL A 62 -11.80 2.35 -2.51
C VAL A 62 -11.01 1.39 -1.62
N LYS A 63 -11.62 0.88 -0.53
CA LYS A 63 -10.98 -0.10 0.37
C LYS A 63 -10.51 -1.34 -0.38
N LYS A 64 -11.37 -1.91 -1.23
CA LYS A 64 -11.04 -3.09 -2.04
C LYS A 64 -9.87 -2.85 -3.00
N ILE A 65 -9.80 -1.68 -3.64
CA ILE A 65 -8.67 -1.30 -4.50
C ILE A 65 -7.40 -1.21 -3.66
N ARG A 66 -7.45 -0.49 -2.53
CA ARG A 66 -6.29 -0.35 -1.64
C ARG A 66 -5.78 -1.69 -1.13
N ASP A 67 -6.67 -2.54 -0.61
CA ASP A 67 -6.28 -3.83 -0.02
C ASP A 67 -5.67 -4.75 -1.09
N ARG A 68 -6.23 -4.78 -2.31
CA ARG A 68 -5.64 -5.51 -3.44
C ARG A 68 -4.29 -4.94 -3.88
N THR A 69 -4.15 -3.63 -3.88
CA THR A 69 -2.89 -2.95 -4.22
C THR A 69 -1.81 -3.32 -3.22
N LEU A 70 -2.11 -3.25 -1.91
CA LEU A 70 -1.18 -3.64 -0.86
C LEU A 70 -0.81 -5.12 -0.95
N GLN A 71 -1.75 -6.02 -1.26
CA GLN A 71 -1.43 -7.43 -1.51
C GLN A 71 -0.47 -7.61 -2.69
N LYS A 72 -0.61 -6.84 -3.78
CA LYS A 72 0.31 -6.89 -4.93
C LYS A 72 1.72 -6.40 -4.59
N LEU A 73 1.83 -5.39 -3.73
CA LEU A 73 3.11 -4.76 -3.37
C LEU A 73 3.83 -5.49 -2.24
N LEU A 74 3.11 -6.08 -1.28
CA LEU A 74 3.69 -6.61 -0.03
C LEU A 74 3.82 -8.13 0.02
N ASN A 75 3.11 -8.89 -0.83
CA ASN A 75 3.19 -10.36 -0.86
C ASN A 75 4.06 -10.88 -2.01
N ARG A 76 5.11 -10.15 -2.39
CA ARG A 76 6.12 -10.64 -3.33
C ARG A 76 7.30 -11.24 -2.59
#